data_AF-A0A523IU73-F1
#
_entry.id   AF-A0A523IU73-F1
#
_cell.length_a   1.000
_cell.length_b   1.000
_cell.length_c   1.000
_cell.angle_alpha   90.00
_cell.angle_beta   90.00
_cell.angle_gamma   90.00
#
_symmetry.space_group_name_H-M   'P 1'
#
loop_
_entity.id
_entity.type
_entity.pdbx_description
1 polymer ?
#
loop_
_entity_poly.entity_id
_entity_poly.type
_entity_poly.pdbx_seq_one_letter_code
_entity_poly.pdbx_strand_id
1 'polypeptide(L)'
;MPRTRAGYLPFRRRVSFVPRSRGLESAQAGGKRGKKMTARRLRVGTLGLAFSLAFGACGGTSVEQELAQAEEILGEAREGVLEARDAVKAKQDAVETARADLEQAGEALRQAEVQLEQAESGVDLQATDALLFRGIQRELLDEGRLERVAIRVEVSKGVVTLRGLVPDPETRAVAIEIAREFPGVASVTDGISVQEPDVAAQGDDEE
;
A
#
# COMPACT_ATOMS: atom_id res chain seq x y z
N MET A 1 8.79 48.35 11.82
CA MET A 1 7.60 47.89 12.57
C MET A 1 6.35 48.41 11.84
N PRO A 2 5.24 47.66 11.67
CA PRO A 2 5.04 46.22 11.87
C PRO A 2 4.81 45.44 10.55
N ARG A 3 5.11 44.14 10.65
CA ARG A 3 4.79 43.08 9.69
C ARG A 3 3.37 42.58 9.97
N THR A 4 2.50 42.59 8.97
CA THR A 4 1.22 41.86 9.06
C THR A 4 1.45 40.41 8.66
N ARG A 5 1.60 39.55 9.68
CA ARG A 5 1.49 38.09 9.55
C ARG A 5 0.02 37.75 9.27
N ALA A 6 -0.30 37.39 8.03
CA ALA A 6 -1.55 36.68 7.73
C ALA A 6 -1.33 35.21 8.10
N GLY A 7 -2.03 34.78 9.16
CA GLY A 7 -1.98 33.43 9.68
C GLY A 7 -2.66 32.41 8.77
N TYR A 8 -2.06 31.23 8.77
CA TYR A 8 -2.61 29.90 8.52
C TYR A 8 -4.15 29.78 8.49
N LEU A 9 -4.66 29.21 7.40
CA LEU A 9 -5.91 28.44 7.39
C LEU A 9 -5.60 27.05 6.82
N PRO A 10 -5.64 25.96 7.61
CA PRO A 10 -5.61 24.62 7.05
C PRO A 10 -6.96 24.32 6.42
N PHE A 11 -6.94 24.10 5.11
CA PHE A 11 -8.09 23.69 4.30
C PHE A 11 -8.53 22.28 4.69
N ARG A 12 -9.35 22.18 5.75
CA ARG A 12 -10.07 20.94 6.10
C ARG A 12 -11.16 20.68 5.06
N ARG A 13 -10.84 20.00 3.96
CA ARG A 13 -11.86 19.32 3.16
C ARG A 13 -12.38 18.12 3.94
N ARG A 14 -13.54 18.31 4.59
CA ARG A 14 -14.42 17.19 4.94
C ARG A 14 -14.84 16.54 3.63
N VAL A 15 -14.24 15.42 3.28
CA VAL A 15 -14.84 14.50 2.32
C VAL A 15 -15.98 13.82 3.07
N SER A 16 -17.19 14.35 2.93
CA SER A 16 -18.40 13.66 3.35
C SER A 16 -18.55 12.42 2.47
N PHE A 17 -18.11 11.29 3.01
CA PHE A 17 -18.36 9.96 2.49
C PHE A 17 -19.88 9.72 2.46
N VAL A 18 -20.46 9.79 1.27
CA VAL A 18 -21.86 9.40 1.01
C VAL A 18 -21.84 7.99 0.44
N PRO A 19 -22.29 6.95 1.17
CA PRO A 19 -22.48 5.65 0.57
C PRO A 19 -23.72 5.71 -0.33
N ARG A 20 -23.49 5.72 -1.64
CA ARG A 20 -24.53 5.57 -2.66
C ARG A 20 -24.94 4.09 -2.69
N SER A 21 -25.94 3.75 -1.88
CA SER A 21 -26.69 2.51 -1.98
C SER A 21 -27.39 2.44 -3.34
N ARG A 22 -26.76 1.80 -4.33
CA ARG A 22 -27.43 1.31 -5.53
C ARG A 22 -27.57 -0.20 -5.41
N GLY A 23 -28.82 -0.61 -5.41
CA GLY A 23 -29.27 -1.98 -5.17
C GLY A 23 -28.65 -2.95 -6.16
N LEU A 24 -28.03 -3.98 -5.60
CA LEU A 24 -27.93 -5.26 -6.26
C LEU A 24 -29.30 -5.92 -6.12
N GLU A 25 -29.99 -6.00 -7.25
CA GLU A 25 -31.17 -6.83 -7.44
C GLU A 25 -30.89 -8.24 -6.96
N SER A 26 -31.58 -8.60 -5.90
CA SER A 26 -31.75 -9.96 -5.42
C SER A 26 -32.82 -10.67 -6.24
N ALA A 27 -32.42 -11.59 -7.10
CA ALA A 27 -33.24 -12.66 -7.66
C ALA A 27 -32.27 -13.80 -8.02
N GLN A 28 -32.35 -15.03 -7.53
CA GLN A 28 -33.52 -15.84 -7.34
C GLN A 28 -33.12 -17.01 -6.41
N ALA A 29 -33.46 -16.93 -5.12
CA ALA A 29 -33.31 -18.04 -4.19
C ALA A 29 -34.53 -18.97 -4.30
N GLY A 30 -34.35 -20.07 -5.03
CA GLY A 30 -35.33 -21.15 -5.13
C GLY A 30 -35.62 -21.74 -3.75
N GLY A 31 -36.88 -21.65 -3.35
CA GLY A 31 -37.34 -22.17 -2.07
C GLY A 31 -37.20 -23.68 -1.96
N LYS A 32 -36.64 -24.13 -0.84
CA LYS A 32 -37.08 -25.38 -0.21
C LYS A 32 -37.61 -25.07 1.19
N ARG A 33 -38.93 -25.12 1.24
CA ARG A 33 -39.77 -25.12 2.43
C ARG A 33 -39.34 -26.26 3.36
N GLY A 34 -39.24 -25.93 4.64
CA GLY A 34 -39.74 -26.81 5.70
C GLY A 34 -38.79 -27.91 6.18
N LYS A 35 -38.15 -27.64 7.32
CA LYS A 35 -38.39 -28.44 8.52
C LYS A 35 -38.15 -27.54 9.72
N LYS A 36 -39.22 -27.31 10.48
CA LYS A 36 -39.14 -26.65 11.79
C LYS A 36 -38.23 -27.52 12.65
N MET A 37 -37.01 -27.06 12.95
CA MET A 37 -36.24 -27.60 14.06
C MET A 37 -36.98 -27.17 15.32
N THR A 38 -37.90 -28.02 15.75
CA THR A 38 -38.34 -28.03 17.13
C THR A 38 -37.10 -28.22 17.98
N ALA A 39 -36.75 -27.17 18.73
CA ALA A 39 -35.75 -27.22 19.78
C ALA A 39 -36.17 -28.30 20.80
N ARG A 40 -35.77 -29.55 20.56
CA ARG A 40 -35.71 -30.56 21.60
C ARG A 40 -34.57 -30.13 22.50
N ARG A 41 -34.91 -29.47 23.60
CA ARG A 41 -34.00 -29.28 24.73
C ARG A 41 -33.45 -30.66 25.06
N LEU A 42 -32.20 -30.94 24.67
CA LEU A 42 -31.46 -32.09 25.16
C LEU A 42 -31.32 -31.84 26.66
N ARG A 43 -32.22 -32.43 27.45
CA ARG A 43 -31.87 -32.77 28.81
C ARG A 43 -30.72 -33.74 28.63
N VAL A 44 -29.49 -33.27 28.88
CA VAL A 44 -28.36 -34.14 29.19
C VAL A 44 -28.79 -34.86 30.45
N GLY A 45 -29.56 -35.93 30.26
CA GLY A 45 -29.97 -36.83 31.31
C GLY A 45 -28.70 -37.37 31.91
N THR A 46 -28.59 -37.25 33.22
CA THR A 46 -27.58 -37.84 34.09
C THR A 46 -27.59 -39.37 33.96
N LEU A 47 -27.33 -39.91 32.77
CA LEU A 47 -27.28 -41.34 32.47
C LEU A 47 -25.82 -41.81 32.46
N GLY A 48 -25.08 -41.42 33.50
CA GLY A 48 -23.66 -41.74 33.65
C GLY A 48 -23.31 -42.38 34.99
N LEU A 49 -24.27 -42.68 35.87
CA LEU A 49 -23.93 -43.18 37.20
C LEU A 49 -24.99 -44.08 37.85
N ALA A 50 -25.54 -45.02 37.08
CA ALA A 50 -26.42 -46.07 37.63
C ALA A 50 -26.15 -47.47 37.05
N PHE A 51 -24.94 -47.73 36.55
CA PHE A 51 -24.54 -49.06 36.08
C PHE A 51 -23.50 -49.68 37.02
N SER A 52 -23.84 -49.85 38.31
CA SER A 52 -22.89 -50.48 39.26
C SER A 52 -23.48 -51.32 40.39
N LEU A 53 -24.79 -51.55 40.53
CA LEU A 53 -25.29 -52.39 41.63
C LEU A 53 -26.52 -53.23 41.26
N ALA A 54 -26.38 -54.13 40.29
CA ALA A 54 -27.34 -55.24 40.12
C ALA A 54 -26.67 -56.50 39.53
N PHE A 55 -25.53 -56.93 40.08
CA PHE A 55 -24.97 -58.26 39.82
C PHE A 55 -25.42 -59.22 40.94
N GLY A 56 -26.70 -59.62 40.94
CA GLY A 56 -27.16 -60.54 41.98
C GLY A 56 -28.67 -60.75 42.02
N ALA A 57 -29.20 -61.56 41.09
CA ALA A 57 -30.07 -62.71 41.35
C ALA A 57 -30.97 -63.04 40.15
N CYS A 58 -30.91 -64.31 39.72
CA CYS A 58 -31.86 -65.04 38.89
C CYS A 58 -32.18 -64.57 37.46
N GLY A 59 -31.74 -65.37 36.48
CA GLY A 59 -32.62 -65.88 35.42
C GLY A 59 -32.53 -65.22 34.05
N GLY A 60 -31.64 -65.72 33.20
CA GLY A 60 -31.96 -66.14 31.82
C GLY A 60 -32.34 -65.12 30.74
N THR A 61 -32.68 -63.88 31.06
CA THR A 61 -32.80 -62.81 30.09
C THR A 61 -32.13 -61.58 30.66
N SER A 62 -31.52 -60.78 29.79
CA SER A 62 -31.24 -59.34 29.96
C SER A 62 -29.79 -58.88 29.92
N VAL A 63 -28.77 -59.75 30.00
CA VAL A 63 -27.37 -59.31 29.72
C VAL A 63 -27.17 -59.05 28.22
N GLU A 64 -27.74 -59.92 27.36
CA GLU A 64 -27.80 -59.69 25.91
C GLU A 64 -28.67 -58.47 25.56
N GLN A 65 -29.74 -58.17 26.31
CA GLN A 65 -30.57 -56.98 26.05
C GLN A 65 -29.88 -55.68 26.49
N GLU A 66 -29.14 -55.68 27.61
CA GLU A 66 -28.35 -54.52 28.02
C GLU A 66 -27.17 -54.26 27.07
N LEU A 67 -26.50 -55.30 26.57
CA LEU A 67 -25.46 -55.17 25.55
C LEU A 67 -26.04 -54.65 24.22
N ALA A 68 -27.20 -55.16 23.79
CA ALA A 68 -27.86 -54.67 22.59
C ALA A 68 -28.32 -53.20 22.71
N GLN A 69 -28.86 -52.78 23.87
CA GLN A 69 -29.21 -51.37 24.11
C GLN A 69 -27.97 -50.46 24.17
N ALA A 70 -26.87 -50.93 24.75
CA ALA A 70 -25.63 -50.15 24.80
C ALA A 70 -25.04 -49.94 23.40
N GLU A 71 -25.11 -50.93 22.52
CA GLU A 71 -24.65 -50.81 21.13
C GLU A 71 -25.51 -49.84 20.30
N GLU A 72 -26.83 -49.84 20.49
CA GLU A 72 -27.75 -48.90 19.82
C GLU A 72 -27.46 -47.44 20.24
N ILE A 73 -27.32 -47.19 21.55
CA ILE A 73 -26.99 -45.85 22.08
C ILE A 73 -25.61 -45.40 21.60
N LEU A 74 -24.62 -46.30 21.57
CA LEU A 74 -23.29 -46.00 21.03
C LEU A 74 -23.33 -45.74 19.51
N GLY A 75 -24.20 -46.42 18.77
CA GLY A 75 -24.44 -46.18 17.35
C GLY A 75 -24.94 -44.77 17.10
N GLU A 76 -26.03 -44.36 17.77
CA GLU A 76 -26.59 -43.00 17.66
C GLU A 76 -25.59 -41.92 18.10
N ALA A 77 -24.86 -42.17 19.20
CA ALA A 77 -23.83 -41.24 19.67
C ALA A 77 -22.67 -41.08 18.69
N ARG A 78 -22.23 -42.17 18.04
CA ARG A 78 -21.18 -42.11 17.00
C ARG A 78 -21.64 -41.35 15.77
N GLU A 79 -22.87 -41.56 15.33
CA GLU A 79 -23.46 -40.84 14.20
C GLU A 79 -23.50 -39.33 14.48
N GLY A 80 -23.99 -38.93 15.66
CA GLY A 80 -24.00 -37.52 16.06
C GLY A 80 -22.61 -36.89 16.16
N VAL A 81 -21.58 -37.64 16.56
CA VAL A 81 -20.19 -37.16 16.59
C VAL A 81 -19.63 -36.99 15.17
N LEU A 82 -19.95 -37.88 14.24
CA LEU A 82 -19.52 -37.76 12.85
C LEU A 82 -20.15 -36.54 12.17
N GLU A 83 -21.45 -36.33 12.35
CA GLU A 83 -22.13 -35.14 11.82
C GLU A 83 -21.53 -33.84 12.39
N ALA A 84 -21.27 -33.79 13.71
CA ALA A 84 -20.64 -32.64 14.34
C ALA A 84 -19.22 -32.39 13.79
N ARG A 85 -18.45 -33.46 13.54
CA ARG A 85 -17.11 -33.37 12.95
C ARG A 85 -17.15 -32.83 11.53
N ASP A 86 -18.08 -33.31 10.70
CA ASP A 86 -18.23 -32.86 9.32
C ASP A 86 -18.66 -31.39 9.27
N ALA A 87 -19.56 -30.97 10.17
CA ALA A 87 -19.94 -29.58 10.32
C ALA A 87 -18.74 -28.69 10.74
N VAL A 88 -17.90 -29.15 11.66
CA VAL A 88 -16.67 -28.43 12.05
C VAL A 88 -15.70 -28.34 10.88
N LYS A 89 -15.47 -29.42 10.14
CA LYS A 89 -14.57 -29.45 8.99
C LYS A 89 -15.03 -28.48 7.90
N ALA A 90 -16.33 -28.47 7.56
CA ALA A 90 -16.88 -27.53 6.60
C ALA A 90 -16.67 -26.06 7.02
N LYS A 91 -16.71 -25.75 8.33
CA LYS A 91 -16.41 -24.41 8.84
C LYS A 91 -14.91 -24.10 8.83
N GLN A 92 -14.05 -25.10 9.08
CA GLN A 92 -12.60 -24.94 8.98
C GLN A 92 -12.18 -24.64 7.54
N ASP A 93 -12.71 -25.40 6.58
CA ASP A 93 -12.44 -25.20 5.15
C ASP A 93 -12.88 -23.79 4.71
N ALA A 94 -14.05 -23.33 5.18
CA ALA A 94 -14.52 -21.96 4.90
C ALA A 94 -13.66 -20.86 5.54
N VAL A 95 -13.06 -21.11 6.70
CA VAL A 95 -12.13 -20.18 7.35
C VAL A 95 -10.80 -20.14 6.60
N GLU A 96 -10.34 -21.28 6.06
CA GLU A 96 -9.14 -21.35 5.24
C GLU A 96 -9.29 -20.53 3.95
N THR A 97 -10.42 -20.68 3.25
CA THR A 97 -10.70 -19.87 2.05
C THR A 97 -10.76 -18.38 2.39
N ALA A 98 -11.45 -18.00 3.47
CA ALA A 98 -11.55 -16.61 3.89
C ALA A 98 -10.19 -16.02 4.29
N ARG A 99 -9.29 -16.82 4.87
CA ARG A 99 -7.93 -16.39 5.20
C ARG A 99 -7.09 -16.14 3.95
N ALA A 100 -7.18 -17.03 2.97
CA ALA A 100 -6.49 -16.85 1.69
C ALA A 100 -6.98 -15.58 0.96
N ASP A 101 -8.29 -15.33 0.94
CA ASP A 101 -8.86 -14.12 0.33
C ASP A 101 -8.38 -12.84 1.06
N LEU A 102 -8.30 -12.87 2.40
CA LEU A 102 -7.77 -11.74 3.20
C LEU A 102 -6.28 -11.51 2.97
N GLU A 103 -5.49 -12.57 2.79
CA GLU A 103 -4.06 -12.46 2.50
C GLU A 103 -3.85 -11.82 1.13
N GLN A 104 -4.57 -12.28 0.10
CA GLN A 104 -4.55 -11.68 -1.24
C GLN A 104 -4.98 -10.21 -1.23
N ALA A 105 -6.05 -9.88 -0.51
CA ALA A 105 -6.50 -8.50 -0.35
C ALA A 105 -5.45 -7.64 0.38
N GLY A 106 -4.79 -8.20 1.40
CA GLY A 106 -3.73 -7.54 2.15
C GLY A 106 -2.49 -7.28 1.29
N GLU A 107 -2.10 -8.22 0.43
CA GLU A 107 -1.01 -8.03 -0.54
C GLU A 107 -1.34 -6.96 -1.57
N ALA A 108 -2.56 -6.97 -2.13
CA ALA A 108 -3.02 -5.94 -3.06
C ALA A 108 -3.00 -4.55 -2.43
N LEU A 109 -3.39 -4.42 -1.15
CA LEU A 109 -3.32 -3.17 -0.41
C LEU A 109 -1.87 -2.70 -0.23
N ARG A 110 -0.96 -3.58 0.21
CA ARG A 110 0.47 -3.24 0.36
C ARG A 110 1.09 -2.79 -0.96
N GLN A 111 0.75 -3.44 -2.06
CA GLN A 111 1.21 -3.03 -3.38
C GLN A 111 0.68 -1.65 -3.78
N ALA A 112 -0.58 -1.36 -3.49
CA ALA A 112 -1.18 -0.05 -3.76
C ALA A 112 -0.54 1.06 -2.91
N GLU A 113 -0.24 0.79 -1.63
CA GLU A 113 0.45 1.73 -0.73
C GLU A 113 1.85 2.08 -1.24
N VAL A 114 2.63 1.07 -1.64
CA VAL A 114 3.98 1.28 -2.21
C VAL A 114 3.92 2.09 -3.51
N GLN A 115 2.96 1.82 -4.38
CA GLN A 115 2.78 2.59 -5.63
C GLN A 115 2.40 4.05 -5.36
N LEU A 116 1.57 4.29 -4.34
CA LEU A 116 1.19 5.65 -3.94
C LEU A 116 2.41 6.42 -3.44
N GLU A 117 3.22 5.83 -2.57
CA GLU A 117 4.44 6.48 -2.04
C GLU A 117 5.46 6.79 -3.15
N GLN A 118 5.62 5.87 -4.12
CA GLN A 118 6.46 6.11 -5.30
C GLN A 118 5.91 7.23 -6.19
N ALA A 119 4.58 7.30 -6.37
CA ALA A 119 3.95 8.36 -7.13
C ALA A 119 4.06 9.72 -6.43
N GLU A 120 3.86 9.77 -5.11
CA GLU A 120 3.97 11.00 -4.31
C GLU A 120 5.40 11.55 -4.31
N SER A 121 6.40 10.70 -4.04
CA SER A 121 7.80 11.10 -4.09
C SER A 121 8.26 11.51 -5.50
N GLY A 122 7.75 10.84 -6.54
CA GLY A 122 8.01 11.21 -7.93
C GLY A 122 7.44 12.57 -8.31
N VAL A 123 6.20 12.87 -7.88
CA VAL A 123 5.53 14.14 -8.19
C VAL A 123 6.18 15.32 -7.47
N ASP A 124 6.51 15.16 -6.18
CA ASP A 124 7.13 16.25 -5.40
C ASP A 124 8.50 16.64 -5.95
N LEU A 125 9.33 15.65 -6.29
CA LEU A 125 10.64 15.88 -6.91
C LEU A 125 10.49 16.55 -8.30
N GLN A 126 9.60 16.05 -9.16
CA GLN A 126 9.42 16.63 -10.50
C GLN A 126 8.85 18.06 -10.46
N ALA A 127 7.88 18.32 -9.58
CA ALA A 127 7.33 19.66 -9.39
C ALA A 127 8.40 20.63 -8.88
N THR A 128 9.22 20.18 -7.92
CA THR A 128 10.33 20.97 -7.35
C THR A 128 11.42 21.22 -8.39
N ASP A 129 11.83 20.21 -9.16
CA ASP A 129 12.83 20.31 -10.22
C ASP A 129 12.41 21.31 -11.30
N ALA A 130 11.13 21.29 -11.69
CA ALA A 130 10.59 22.24 -12.66
C ALA A 130 10.63 23.69 -12.15
N LEU A 131 10.41 23.90 -10.85
CA LEU A 131 10.53 25.22 -10.22
C LEU A 131 11.99 25.68 -10.10
N LEU A 132 12.89 24.78 -9.69
CA LEU A 132 14.34 25.01 -9.66
C LEU A 132 14.86 25.40 -11.05
N PHE A 133 14.51 24.63 -12.07
CA PHE A 133 14.90 24.91 -13.46
C PHE A 133 14.47 26.31 -13.89
N ARG A 134 13.20 26.68 -13.67
CA ARG A 134 12.69 28.00 -14.03
C ARG A 134 13.35 29.14 -13.26
N GLY A 135 13.60 28.94 -11.97
CA GLY A 135 14.25 29.92 -11.12
C GLY A 135 15.70 30.17 -11.52
N ILE A 136 16.48 29.10 -11.67
CA ILE A 136 17.88 29.17 -12.10
C ILE A 136 17.98 29.75 -13.51
N GLN A 137 17.14 29.29 -14.45
CA GLN A 137 17.19 29.82 -15.81
C GLN A 137 16.88 31.32 -15.86
N ARG A 138 15.96 31.79 -15.01
CA ARG A 138 15.70 33.22 -14.90
C ARG A 138 16.92 33.97 -14.35
N GLU A 139 17.53 33.49 -13.27
CA GLU A 139 18.69 34.16 -12.66
C GLU A 139 19.87 34.24 -13.63
N LEU A 140 20.12 33.16 -14.39
CA LEU A 140 21.16 33.14 -15.43
C LEU A 140 20.86 34.10 -16.60
N LEU A 141 19.59 34.36 -16.91
CA LEU A 141 19.19 35.32 -17.94
C LEU A 141 19.23 36.77 -17.44
N ASP A 142 18.97 36.99 -16.15
CA ASP A 142 19.03 38.30 -15.51
C ASP A 142 20.51 38.75 -15.31
N GLU A 143 21.47 37.82 -15.31
CA GLU A 143 22.91 38.09 -15.26
C GLU A 143 23.44 38.56 -16.64
N GLY A 144 23.81 39.84 -16.73
CA GLY A 144 24.21 40.47 -18.00
C GLY A 144 25.45 39.86 -18.67
N ARG A 145 26.33 39.17 -17.93
CA ARG A 145 27.46 38.41 -18.51
C ARG A 145 27.01 37.15 -19.25
N LEU A 146 25.85 36.59 -18.88
CA LEU A 146 25.35 35.30 -19.33
C LEU A 146 24.19 35.42 -20.33
N GLU A 147 23.53 36.59 -20.41
CA GLU A 147 22.40 36.88 -21.31
C GLU A 147 22.68 36.52 -22.78
N ARG A 148 23.92 36.72 -23.24
CA ARG A 148 24.33 36.46 -24.64
C ARG A 148 24.93 35.08 -24.86
N VAL A 149 24.97 34.23 -23.84
CA VAL A 149 25.61 32.91 -23.89
C VAL A 149 24.56 31.81 -23.86
N ALA A 150 24.70 30.82 -24.74
CA ALA A 150 23.80 29.67 -24.77
C ALA A 150 24.21 28.64 -23.70
N ILE A 151 23.63 28.76 -22.51
CA ILE A 151 23.75 27.77 -21.43
C ILE A 151 22.45 26.99 -21.30
N ARG A 152 22.55 25.66 -21.44
CA ARG A 152 21.48 24.72 -21.14
C ARG A 152 21.54 24.32 -19.68
N VAL A 153 20.40 24.45 -19.01
CA VAL A 153 20.19 23.97 -17.64
C VAL A 153 19.36 22.70 -17.70
N GLU A 154 19.74 21.69 -16.92
CA GLU A 154 18.93 20.51 -16.70
C GLU A 154 18.87 20.23 -15.20
N VAL A 155 17.70 19.91 -14.67
CA VAL A 155 17.50 19.63 -13.25
C VAL A 155 16.86 18.25 -13.09
N SER A 156 17.44 17.43 -12.22
CA SER A 156 16.92 16.10 -11.89
C SER A 156 17.21 15.78 -10.44
N LYS A 157 16.16 15.58 -9.64
CA LYS A 157 16.21 15.28 -8.21
C LYS A 157 17.07 16.29 -7.43
N GLY A 158 16.90 17.58 -7.72
CA GLY A 158 17.68 18.68 -7.12
C GLY A 158 19.15 18.78 -7.58
N VAL A 159 19.58 17.94 -8.53
CA VAL A 159 20.91 18.03 -9.16
C VAL A 159 20.79 18.87 -10.43
N VAL A 160 21.54 19.97 -10.48
CA VAL A 160 21.56 20.88 -11.63
C VAL A 160 22.76 20.54 -12.50
N THR A 161 22.54 20.40 -13.81
CA THR A 161 23.61 20.21 -14.79
C THR A 161 23.63 21.41 -15.73
N LEU A 162 24.78 22.09 -15.79
CA LEU A 162 24.99 23.22 -16.68
C LEU A 162 25.83 22.79 -17.87
N ARG A 163 25.37 23.06 -19.10
CA ARG A 163 26.09 22.73 -20.34
C ARG A 163 26.06 23.91 -21.29
N GLY A 164 27.16 24.18 -21.96
CA GLY A 164 27.23 25.28 -22.92
C GLY A 164 28.66 25.66 -23.25
N LEU A 165 28.79 26.65 -24.13
CA LEU A 165 30.06 27.23 -24.52
C LEU A 165 30.10 28.67 -24.04
N VAL A 166 31.04 29.01 -23.16
CA VAL A 166 31.24 30.37 -22.65
C VAL A 166 32.52 30.99 -23.25
N PRO A 167 32.62 32.32 -23.33
CA PRO A 167 33.81 32.99 -23.87
C PRO A 167 35.01 32.98 -22.92
N ASP A 168 34.78 32.93 -21.60
CA ASP A 168 35.84 33.07 -20.60
C ASP A 168 35.57 32.20 -19.36
N PRO A 169 36.64 31.82 -18.61
CA PRO A 169 36.51 30.94 -17.44
C PRO A 169 35.83 31.63 -16.26
N GLU A 170 35.83 32.96 -16.18
CA GLU A 170 35.12 33.67 -15.11
C GLU A 170 33.60 33.59 -15.30
N THR A 171 33.13 33.73 -16.53
CA THR A 171 31.71 33.59 -16.91
C THR A 171 31.21 32.18 -16.62
N ARG A 172 32.06 31.16 -16.81
CA ARG A 172 31.78 29.79 -16.33
C ARG A 172 31.63 29.75 -14.81
N ALA A 173 32.54 30.38 -14.05
CA ALA A 173 32.49 30.37 -12.59
C ALA A 173 31.22 31.05 -12.07
N VAL A 174 30.83 32.20 -12.62
CA VAL A 174 29.60 32.92 -12.26
C VAL A 174 28.36 32.07 -12.49
N ALA A 175 28.26 31.38 -13.64
CA ALA A 175 27.12 30.50 -13.92
C ALA A 175 26.99 29.35 -12.89
N ILE A 176 28.13 28.78 -12.47
CA ILE A 176 28.17 27.73 -11.45
C ILE A 176 27.79 28.28 -10.07
N GLU A 177 28.26 29.47 -9.74
CA GLU A 177 27.98 30.15 -8.47
C GLU A 177 26.48 30.44 -8.33
N ILE A 178 25.87 31.06 -9.34
CA ILE A 178 24.41 31.32 -9.38
C ILE A 178 23.62 30.03 -9.18
N ALA A 179 23.98 28.95 -9.87
CA ALA A 179 23.30 27.67 -9.74
C ALA A 179 23.50 27.03 -8.35
N ARG A 180 24.65 27.25 -7.70
CA ARG A 180 24.95 26.72 -6.37
C ARG A 180 24.27 27.49 -5.24
N GLU A 181 24.15 28.80 -5.38
CA GLU A 181 23.52 29.66 -4.37
C GLU A 181 21.99 29.57 -4.41
N PHE A 182 21.42 29.02 -5.49
CA PHE A 182 19.99 28.92 -5.63
C PHE A 182 19.37 27.96 -4.58
N PRO A 183 18.34 28.41 -3.83
CA PRO A 183 17.77 27.63 -2.73
C PRO A 183 17.11 26.36 -3.24
N GLY A 184 17.46 25.22 -2.63
CA GLY A 184 16.91 23.90 -2.98
C GLY A 184 17.77 23.09 -3.94
N VAL A 185 18.91 23.62 -4.40
CA VAL A 185 19.90 22.86 -5.17
C VAL A 185 20.72 21.96 -4.24
N ALA A 186 20.76 20.67 -4.55
CA ALA A 186 21.53 19.68 -3.79
C ALA A 186 22.98 19.59 -4.28
N SER A 187 23.18 19.66 -5.59
CA SER A 187 24.50 19.60 -6.22
C SER A 187 24.46 20.22 -7.63
N VAL A 188 25.62 20.70 -8.08
CA VAL A 188 25.81 21.27 -9.42
C VAL A 188 26.88 20.48 -10.16
N THR A 189 26.50 19.91 -11.30
CA THR A 189 27.39 19.27 -12.26
C THR A 189 27.74 20.26 -13.35
N ASP A 190 29.03 20.45 -13.55
CA ASP A 190 29.58 21.40 -14.50
C ASP A 190 30.02 20.69 -15.79
N GLY A 191 29.36 21.04 -16.88
CA GLY A 191 29.68 20.62 -18.24
C GLY A 191 29.84 21.80 -19.20
N ILE A 192 30.27 22.96 -18.69
CA ILE A 192 30.50 24.16 -19.48
C ILE A 192 31.93 24.12 -20.07
N SER A 193 32.04 24.33 -21.37
CA SER A 193 33.31 24.49 -22.09
C SER A 193 33.64 25.97 -22.29
N VAL A 194 34.91 26.33 -22.20
CA VAL A 194 35.40 27.70 -22.46
C VAL A 194 35.99 27.73 -23.86
N GLN A 195 35.66 28.74 -24.66
CA GLN A 195 36.37 28.98 -25.92
C GLN A 195 37.82 29.30 -25.62
N GLU A 196 38.75 28.51 -26.15
CA GLU A 196 40.16 28.89 -26.14
C GLU A 196 40.31 30.16 -26.97
N PRO A 197 40.95 31.22 -26.42
CA PRO A 197 41.24 32.40 -27.21
C PRO A 197 42.15 31.97 -28.37
N ASP A 198 41.77 32.36 -29.59
CA ASP A 198 42.53 32.13 -30.81
C ASP A 198 43.87 32.89 -30.72
N VAL A 199 44.88 32.28 -30.11
CA VAL A 199 46.25 32.80 -29.98
C VAL A 199 47.10 32.46 -31.21
N ALA A 200 46.49 32.14 -32.36
CA ALA A 200 47.19 31.69 -33.56
C ALA A 200 47.49 32.79 -34.62
N ALA A 201 47.51 34.07 -34.24
CA ALA A 201 47.84 35.15 -35.19
C ALA A 201 48.90 36.14 -34.67
N GLN A 202 49.85 35.69 -33.84
CA GLN A 202 51.00 36.50 -33.44
C GLN A 202 52.30 35.68 -33.53
N GLY A 203 52.84 35.63 -34.74
CA GLY A 203 54.13 35.07 -35.12
C GLY A 203 54.11 34.89 -36.65
N ASP A 204 54.94 35.52 -37.47
CA ASP A 204 56.19 36.22 -37.25
C ASP A 204 56.35 37.20 -38.44
N ASP A 205 56.11 38.49 -38.21
CA ASP A 205 56.51 39.56 -39.14
C ASP A 205 57.73 40.28 -38.51
N GLU A 206 58.91 39.65 -38.55
CA GLU A 206 60.18 40.35 -38.31
C GLU A 206 61.18 40.07 -39.45
N GLU A 207 61.35 41.14 -40.25
CA GLU A 207 62.44 41.57 -41.16
C GLU A 207 62.79 40.79 -42.45
#